data_AF-A0A0C2C091-F1
#
_entry.id   AF-A0A0C2C091-F1
#
_cell.length_a   1.000
_cell.length_b   1.000
_cell.length_c   1.000
_cell.angle_alpha   90.00
_cell.angle_beta   90.00
_cell.angle_gamma   90.00
#
_symmetry.space_group_name_H-M   'P 1'
#
loop_
_entity.id
_entity.type
_entity.pdbx_description
1 polymer ?
#
loop_
_entity_poly.entity_id
_entity_poly.type
_entity_poly.pdbx_seq_one_letter_code
_entity_poly.pdbx_strand_id
1 'polypeptide(L)'
;MSDEGVWTLIESDPGVFTEMLRGFGVEGVQVEELHSLSEEETAGYNPIYGLIFLFKWRPGEDPIGEPVDTSNVFFAQQVGYTNYKL
;
A
#
# COMPACT_ATOMS: atom_id res chain seq x y z
N MET A 1 24.68 -19.05 -6.75
CA MET A 1 24.71 -17.67 -6.24
C MET A 1 23.30 -17.41 -5.77
N SER A 2 23.10 -17.33 -4.46
CA SER A 2 21.77 -17.13 -3.86
C SER A 2 21.24 -15.76 -4.28
N ASP A 3 19.98 -15.71 -4.72
CA ASP A 3 19.18 -14.49 -4.93
C ASP A 3 18.86 -13.78 -3.58
N GLU A 4 19.83 -13.70 -2.68
CA GLU A 4 19.69 -13.06 -1.38
C GLU A 4 19.78 -11.54 -1.56
N GLY A 5 18.61 -10.90 -1.74
CA GLY A 5 18.47 -9.45 -1.65
C GLY A 5 17.80 -8.76 -2.84
N VAL A 6 17.33 -9.50 -3.85
CA VAL A 6 16.58 -8.92 -4.96
C VAL A 6 15.12 -8.79 -4.57
N TRP A 7 14.64 -7.55 -4.45
CA TRP A 7 13.20 -7.28 -4.37
C TRP A 7 12.55 -7.77 -5.67
N THR A 8 11.57 -8.65 -5.57
CA THR A 8 10.79 -9.14 -6.71
C THR A 8 9.59 -8.24 -6.96
N LEU A 9 9.14 -8.18 -8.21
CA LEU A 9 7.87 -7.55 -8.55
C LEU A 9 6.75 -8.32 -7.84
N ILE A 10 5.91 -7.62 -7.09
CA ILE A 10 4.69 -8.20 -6.53
C ILE A 10 3.50 -7.81 -7.40
N GLU A 11 2.60 -8.76 -7.61
CA GLU A 11 1.32 -8.49 -8.25
C GLU A 11 0.47 -7.61 -7.32
N SER A 12 -0.21 -6.61 -7.88
CA SER A 12 -1.12 -5.74 -7.15
C SER A 12 -2.47 -6.42 -6.91
N ASP A 13 -2.44 -7.62 -6.34
CA ASP A 13 -3.61 -8.43 -6.04
C ASP A 13 -3.93 -8.33 -4.53
N PRO A 14 -5.20 -8.09 -4.13
CA PRO A 14 -5.59 -7.99 -2.73
C PRO A 14 -5.30 -9.27 -1.92
N GLY A 15 -5.38 -10.44 -2.55
CA GLY A 15 -5.01 -11.72 -1.94
C GLY A 15 -3.52 -11.82 -1.65
N VAL A 16 -2.66 -11.40 -2.59
CA VAL A 16 -1.20 -11.33 -2.40
C VAL A 16 -0.86 -10.41 -1.22
N PHE A 17 -1.48 -9.24 -1.12
CA PHE A 17 -1.26 -8.34 0.02
C PHE A 17 -1.76 -8.92 1.35
N THR A 18 -2.92 -9.58 1.34
CA THR A 18 -3.47 -10.22 2.54
C THR A 18 -2.55 -11.32 3.06
N GLU A 19 -2.04 -12.19 2.17
CA GLU A 19 -1.09 -13.23 2.54
C GLU A 19 0.27 -12.66 2.96
N MET A 20 0.72 -11.55 2.36
CA MET A 20 1.92 -10.84 2.81
C MET A 20 1.79 -10.33 4.25
N LEU A 21 0.65 -9.71 4.60
CA LEU A 21 0.38 -9.26 5.97
C LEU A 21 0.36 -10.42 6.96
N ARG A 22 -0.29 -11.54 6.60
CA ARG A 22 -0.28 -12.78 7.39
C ARG A 22 1.13 -13.32 7.57
N GLY A 23 1.95 -13.30 6.52
CA GLY A 23 3.37 -13.70 6.57
C GLY A 23 4.22 -12.84 7.50
N PHE A 24 3.86 -11.56 7.69
CA PHE A 24 4.46 -10.68 8.70
C PHE A 24 3.92 -10.89 10.13
N GLY A 25 2.98 -11.81 10.33
CA GLY A 25 2.37 -12.10 11.62
C GLY A 25 1.22 -11.15 12.01
N VAL A 26 0.67 -10.40 11.04
CA VAL A 26 -0.52 -9.57 11.27
C VAL A 26 -1.77 -10.46 11.20
N GLU A 27 -2.63 -10.36 12.21
CA GLU A 27 -3.89 -11.11 12.31
C GLU A 27 -5.10 -10.16 12.28
N GLY A 28 -6.24 -10.65 11.79
CA GLY A 28 -7.51 -9.91 11.80
C GLY A 28 -7.61 -8.78 10.76
N VAL A 29 -6.67 -8.71 9.81
CA VAL A 29 -6.66 -7.71 8.73
C VAL A 29 -6.63 -8.41 7.37
N GLN A 30 -7.30 -7.83 6.40
CA GLN A 30 -7.26 -8.21 4.99
C GLN A 30 -7.19 -6.95 4.12
N VAL A 31 -6.76 -7.14 2.87
CA VAL A 31 -6.78 -6.09 1.85
C VAL A 31 -7.88 -6.43 0.86
N GLU A 32 -8.68 -5.43 0.50
CA GLU A 32 -9.77 -5.52 -0.48
C GLU A 32 -9.57 -4.46 -1.55
N GLU A 33 -9.98 -4.77 -2.78
CA GLU A 33 -9.98 -3.78 -3.86
C GLU A 33 -11.22 -2.90 -3.76
N LEU A 34 -11.03 -1.58 -3.84
CA LEU A 34 -12.12 -0.61 -3.90
C LEU A 34 -12.25 -0.07 -5.33
N HIS A 35 -13.45 -0.11 -5.87
CA HIS A 35 -13.83 0.47 -7.15
C HIS A 35 -14.28 1.94 -7.00
N SER A 36 -14.76 2.34 -5.82
CA SER A 36 -15.11 3.71 -5.49
C SER A 36 -14.91 4.03 -3.99
N LEU A 37 -14.83 5.32 -3.67
CA LEU A 37 -14.78 5.82 -2.30
C LEU A 37 -16.17 6.27 -1.80
N SER A 38 -17.25 5.72 -2.38
CA SER A 38 -18.62 6.05 -1.94
C SER A 38 -18.92 5.44 -0.57
N GLU A 39 -19.80 6.09 0.20
CA GLU A 39 -20.24 5.56 1.50
C GLU A 39 -20.92 4.20 1.36
N GLU A 40 -21.66 3.99 0.27
CA GLU A 40 -22.34 2.72 -0.01
C GLU A 40 -21.35 1.55 -0.15
N GLU A 41 -20.24 1.77 -0.86
CA GLU A 41 -19.20 0.76 -1.04
C GLU A 41 -18.37 0.57 0.23
N THR A 42 -17.98 1.67 0.89
CA THR A 42 -17.10 1.62 2.06
C THR A 42 -17.80 1.15 3.34
N ALA A 43 -19.14 1.20 3.41
CA ALA A 43 -19.92 0.78 4.57
C ALA A 43 -19.65 -0.68 4.98
N GLY A 44 -19.39 -1.56 4.00
CA GLY A 44 -19.14 -2.99 4.22
C GLY A 44 -17.78 -3.33 4.83
N TYR A 45 -16.81 -2.41 4.82
CA TYR A 45 -15.41 -2.67 5.17
C TYR A 45 -14.97 -2.08 6.51
N ASN A 46 -15.93 -1.70 7.37
CA ASN A 46 -15.62 -1.07 8.65
C ASN A 46 -15.05 -2.07 9.69
N PRO A 47 -13.97 -1.73 10.43
CA PRO A 47 -13.18 -0.50 10.31
C PRO A 47 -12.13 -0.54 9.19
N ILE A 48 -11.99 0.56 8.44
CA ILE A 48 -10.92 0.74 7.46
C ILE A 48 -9.67 1.30 8.15
N TYR A 49 -8.59 0.52 8.18
CA TYR A 49 -7.33 0.90 8.86
C TYR A 49 -6.43 1.81 8.00
N GLY A 50 -6.57 1.77 6.69
CA GLY A 50 -5.75 2.55 5.76
C GLY A 50 -6.15 2.31 4.31
N LEU A 51 -5.67 3.19 3.43
CA LEU A 51 -5.88 3.09 1.99
C LEU A 51 -4.53 3.00 1.28
N ILE A 52 -4.42 2.08 0.33
CA ILE A 52 -3.22 1.92 -0.50
C ILE A 52 -3.60 2.38 -1.91
N PHE A 53 -2.90 3.40 -2.41
CA PHE A 53 -3.07 3.90 -3.78
C PHE A 53 -1.91 3.43 -4.63
N LEU A 54 -2.20 2.63 -5.66
CA LEU A 54 -1.22 2.18 -6.64
C LEU A 54 -1.50 2.89 -7.96
N PHE A 55 -0.53 3.67 -8.44
CA PHE A 55 -0.65 4.39 -9.70
C PHE A 55 0.70 4.41 -10.42
N LYS A 56 0.64 4.56 -11.74
CA LYS A 56 1.84 4.73 -12.55
C LYS A 56 2.39 6.12 -12.27
N TRP A 57 3.58 6.17 -11.66
CA TRP A 57 4.25 7.42 -11.33
C TRP A 57 4.40 8.32 -12.56
N ARG A 58 4.17 9.62 -12.36
CA ARG A 58 4.36 10.68 -13.36
C ARG A 58 5.24 11.78 -12.77
N PRO A 59 6.24 12.26 -13.53
CA PRO A 59 7.03 13.41 -13.09
C PRO A 59 6.19 14.69 -13.11
N GLY A 60 6.50 15.61 -12.20
CA GLY A 60 5.94 16.97 -12.21
C GLY A 60 4.63 17.15 -11.45
N GLU A 61 4.23 16.19 -10.61
CA GLU A 61 3.14 16.37 -9.66
C GLU A 61 3.68 17.04 -8.39
N ASP A 62 3.12 18.19 -8.03
CA ASP A 62 3.43 18.87 -6.78
C ASP A 62 2.76 18.15 -5.60
N PRO A 63 3.45 18.02 -4.45
CA PRO A 63 2.84 17.50 -3.23
C PRO A 63 1.58 18.29 -2.85
N ILE A 64 0.51 17.57 -2.51
CA ILE A 64 -0.72 18.17 -2.00
C ILE A 64 -0.63 18.20 -0.46
N GLY A 65 -0.78 19.38 0.13
CA GLY A 65 -0.87 19.57 1.58
C GLY A 65 0.23 20.44 2.17
N GLU A 66 0.16 20.66 3.48
CA GLU A 66 1.14 21.45 4.24
C GLU A 66 2.04 20.55 5.08
N PRO A 67 3.30 20.95 5.36
CA PRO A 67 4.15 20.25 6.30
C PRO A 67 3.50 20.19 7.70
N VAL A 68 3.42 18.98 8.26
CA VAL A 68 2.90 18.75 9.62
C VAL A 68 3.97 18.08 10.49
N ASP A 69 3.79 18.13 11.81
CA ASP A 69 4.63 17.36 12.72
C ASP A 69 4.47 15.85 12.45
N THR A 70 5.60 15.16 12.30
CA THR A 70 5.68 13.73 11.99
C THR A 70 6.28 12.91 13.13
N SER A 71 6.47 13.52 14.32
CA SER A 71 7.08 12.86 15.48
C SER A 71 6.41 11.55 15.90
N ASN A 72 5.12 11.39 15.63
CA ASN A 72 4.32 10.19 15.90
C ASN A 72 3.88 9.43 14.63
N VAL A 73 4.49 9.72 13.48
CA VAL A 73 4.15 9.12 12.19
C VAL A 73 5.30 8.25 11.70
N PHE A 74 5.00 7.00 11.34
CA PHE A 74 5.97 6.17 10.62
C PHE A 74 5.96 6.56 9.13
N PHE A 75 7.09 7.07 8.63
CA PHE A 75 7.29 7.35 7.21
C PHE A 75 8.67 6.83 6.77
N ALA A 76 8.68 5.98 5.74
CA ALA A 76 9.90 5.42 5.16
C ALA A 76 10.09 5.94 3.75
N GLN A 77 11.26 6.52 3.46
CA GLN A 77 11.62 6.94 2.11
C GLN A 77 11.82 5.72 1.22
N GLN A 78 11.18 5.70 0.04
CA GLN A 78 11.43 4.68 -0.96
C GLN A 78 12.84 4.83 -1.53
N VAL A 79 13.65 3.77 -1.41
CA VAL A 79 15.07 3.74 -1.84
C VAL A 79 15.35 2.80 -3.02
N GLY A 80 14.34 2.02 -3.48
CA GLY A 80 14.47 1.05 -4.58
C GLY A 80 13.35 1.14 -5.63
N TYR A 81 13.63 0.71 -6.87
CA TYR A 81 12.77 0.84 -8.06
C TYR A 81 12.01 -0.44 -8.47
N THR A 82 11.66 -1.31 -7.53
CA THR A 82 10.77 -2.43 -7.86
C THR A 82 9.34 -1.88 -7.99
N ASN A 83 8.92 -1.66 -9.24
CA ASN A 83 7.59 -1.15 -9.55
C ASN A 83 6.53 -2.22 -9.30
N TYR A 84 5.38 -1.86 -8.73
CA TYR A 84 4.20 -2.72 -8.81
C TYR A 84 3.83 -2.94 -10.27
N LYS A 85 3.50 -4.17 -10.65
CA LYS A 85 2.89 -4.43 -11.95
C LYS A 85 1.39 -4.13 -11.81
N LEU A 86 1.00 -2.93 -12.25
CA LEU A 86 -0.40 -2.58 -12.49
C LEU A 86 -1.02 -3.53 -13.53
#